data_AF-A0A918GI15-F1
#
_entry.id   AF-A0A918GI15-F1
#
_cell.length_a   1.000
_cell.length_b   1.000
_cell.length_c   1.000
_cell.angle_alpha   90.00
_cell.angle_beta   90.00
_cell.angle_gamma   90.00
#
_symmetry.space_group_name_H-M   'P 1'
#
loop_
_entity.id
_entity.type
_entity.pdbx_description
1 polymer ?
#
loop_
_entity_poly.entity_id
_entity_poly.type
_entity_poly.pdbx_seq_one_letter_code
_entity_poly.pdbx_strand_id
1 'polypeptide(L)'
;MSAPRTRRVARAPWTLLKALCGWLVLFEARNKILLAPSALRLRRTENAELRRLAAAAPAPPPALVATVIATHRRPEALRAAVRSALEQTVRDQVVVVVDDGAGLPELPADPRLFAVSLTRNTGVAGVVRNVGIRLTRSRYVAFLDDDNRWEPDHLERALAVLDAPGGPDGVYTALRRVLPDGTERDILSVPWDRRRSAREAFLDTNAFVARRTRALHFSRLRRTPEVLPREDWELIRRYARRHRVRHVPHPTVRYLMNPASFYTRWPRSR
;
A
#
# COMPACT_ATOMS: atom_id res chain seq x y z
N MET A 1 -37.91 19.92 -33.72
CA MET A 1 -37.06 18.98 -32.95
C MET A 1 -35.66 19.56 -32.80
N SER A 2 -35.39 20.30 -31.72
CA SER A 2 -34.07 20.90 -31.46
C SER A 2 -33.23 19.99 -30.56
N ALA A 3 -32.06 19.59 -31.04
CA ALA A 3 -31.08 18.84 -30.25
C ALA A 3 -30.34 19.78 -29.27
N PRO A 4 -30.01 19.33 -28.04
CA PRO A 4 -29.39 20.19 -27.05
C PRO A 4 -27.90 20.44 -27.37
N ARG A 5 -27.57 21.69 -27.71
CA ARG A 5 -26.22 22.17 -28.06
C ARG A 5 -25.30 22.46 -26.85
N THR A 6 -25.61 21.97 -25.65
CA THR A 6 -25.04 22.46 -24.37
C THR A 6 -24.06 21.51 -23.67
N ARG A 7 -23.31 20.65 -24.39
CA ARG A 7 -22.29 19.75 -23.77
C ARG A 7 -20.84 19.89 -24.24
N ARG A 8 -20.53 20.79 -25.18
CA ARG A 8 -19.15 20.96 -25.70
C ARG A 8 -18.29 21.94 -24.88
N VAL A 9 -18.87 22.99 -24.31
CA VAL A 9 -18.10 24.09 -23.66
C VAL A 9 -17.44 23.66 -22.34
N ALA A 10 -18.10 22.81 -21.53
CA ALA A 10 -17.53 22.33 -20.26
C ALA A 10 -16.40 21.29 -20.42
N ARG A 11 -16.18 20.73 -21.63
CA ARG A 11 -15.17 19.70 -21.87
C ARG A 11 -13.77 20.27 -22.12
N ALA A 12 -13.66 21.48 -22.66
CA ALA A 12 -12.35 22.09 -22.96
C ALA A 12 -11.55 22.45 -21.68
N PRO A 13 -12.13 23.09 -20.65
CA PRO A 13 -11.42 23.39 -19.40
C PRO A 13 -11.00 22.11 -18.66
N TRP A 14 -11.88 21.09 -18.63
CA TRP A 14 -11.60 19.83 -17.96
C TRP A 14 -10.50 19.01 -18.65
N THR A 15 -10.48 19.00 -19.98
CA THR A 15 -9.42 18.37 -20.77
C THR A 15 -8.09 19.09 -20.57
N LEU A 16 -8.09 20.42 -20.57
CA LEU A 16 -6.91 21.23 -20.28
C LEU A 16 -6.36 20.96 -18.87
N LEU A 17 -7.22 20.93 -17.86
CA LEU A 17 -6.84 20.61 -16.48
C LEU A 17 -6.23 19.21 -16.38
N LYS A 18 -6.79 18.20 -17.06
CA LYS A 18 -6.24 16.84 -17.09
C LYS A 18 -4.85 16.80 -17.74
N ALA A 19 -4.66 17.56 -18.81
CA ALA A 19 -3.37 17.67 -19.48
C ALA A 19 -2.33 18.33 -18.58
N LEU A 20 -2.69 19.41 -17.88
CA LEU A 20 -1.79 20.19 -17.02
C LEU A 20 -1.46 19.46 -15.70
N CYS A 21 -2.46 18.99 -14.97
CA CYS A 21 -2.30 18.45 -13.61
C CYS A 21 -2.08 16.92 -13.59
N GLY A 22 -2.48 16.23 -14.65
CA GLY A 22 -2.61 14.78 -14.69
C GLY A 22 -3.95 14.31 -14.14
N TRP A 23 -4.61 13.40 -14.86
CA TRP A 23 -5.98 12.97 -14.57
C TRP A 23 -6.13 12.23 -13.23
N LEU A 24 -5.11 11.47 -12.80
CA LEU A 24 -5.13 10.78 -11.51
C LEU A 24 -5.14 11.78 -10.35
N VAL A 25 -4.44 12.91 -10.48
CA VAL A 25 -4.39 13.97 -9.46
C VAL A 25 -5.76 14.65 -9.31
N LEU A 26 -6.42 14.95 -10.43
CA LEU A 26 -7.74 15.55 -10.41
C LEU A 26 -8.80 14.60 -9.85
N PHE A 27 -8.70 13.31 -10.20
CA PHE A 27 -9.61 12.29 -9.69
C PHE A 27 -9.45 12.12 -8.18
N GLU A 28 -8.21 12.08 -7.70
CA GLU A 28 -7.93 12.04 -6.26
C GLU A 28 -8.47 13.27 -5.52
N ALA A 29 -8.30 14.48 -6.07
CA ALA A 29 -8.85 15.70 -5.47
C ALA A 29 -10.37 15.64 -5.38
N ARG A 30 -11.05 15.21 -6.45
CA ARG A 30 -12.50 15.00 -6.48
C ARG A 30 -12.93 13.95 -5.45
N ASN A 31 -12.26 12.81 -5.39
CA ASN A 31 -12.60 11.73 -4.46
C ASN A 31 -12.45 12.17 -3.00
N LYS A 32 -11.42 12.95 -2.67
CA LYS A 32 -11.23 13.52 -1.32
C LYS A 32 -12.40 14.39 -0.88
N ILE A 33 -13.00 15.14 -1.79
CA ILE A 33 -14.19 15.96 -1.49
C ILE A 33 -15.42 15.05 -1.34
N LEU A 34 -15.70 14.22 -2.35
CA LEU A 34 -16.91 13.40 -2.39
C LEU A 34 -16.99 12.36 -1.26
N LEU A 35 -15.84 11.81 -0.84
CA LEU A 35 -15.77 10.74 0.14
C LEU A 35 -15.32 11.21 1.53
N ALA A 36 -15.20 12.53 1.75
CA ALA A 36 -14.77 13.11 3.04
C ALA A 36 -15.62 12.64 4.24
N PRO A 37 -16.97 12.60 4.18
CA PRO A 37 -17.77 12.16 5.33
C PRO A 37 -17.47 10.71 5.73
N SER A 38 -17.31 9.82 4.75
CA SER A 38 -16.95 8.42 4.98
C SER A 38 -15.54 8.30 5.57
N ALA A 39 -14.58 9.09 5.09
CA ALA A 39 -13.22 9.11 5.61
C ALA A 39 -13.13 9.55 7.08
N LEU A 40 -13.95 10.53 7.48
CA LEU A 40 -14.04 10.96 8.88
C LEU A 40 -14.58 9.86 9.78
N ARG A 41 -15.62 9.13 9.36
CA ARG A 41 -16.15 7.98 10.11
C ARG A 41 -15.11 6.87 10.26
N LEU A 42 -14.41 6.54 9.17
CA LEU A 42 -13.34 5.53 9.19
C LEU A 42 -12.19 5.96 10.10
N ARG A 43 -11.82 7.24 10.15
CA ARG A 43 -10.82 7.75 11.11
C ARG A 43 -11.26 7.56 12.56
N ARG A 44 -12.55 7.76 12.87
CA ARG A 44 -13.08 7.51 14.22
C ARG A 44 -13.03 6.02 14.57
N THR A 45 -13.37 5.15 13.63
CA THR A 45 -13.26 3.69 13.82
C THR A 45 -11.80 3.26 14.02
N GLU A 46 -10.87 3.74 13.20
CA GLU A 46 -9.42 3.49 13.36
C GLU A 46 -8.91 3.90 14.76
N ASN A 47 -9.31 5.08 15.23
CA ASN A 47 -8.93 5.56 16.57
C ASN A 47 -9.57 4.74 17.71
N ALA A 48 -10.80 4.27 17.52
CA ALA A 48 -11.46 3.41 18.51
C ALA A 48 -10.76 2.05 18.62
N GLU A 49 -10.44 1.43 17.49
CA GLU A 49 -9.70 0.17 17.46
C GLU A 49 -8.34 0.29 18.12
N LEU A 50 -7.59 1.36 17.84
CA LEU A 50 -6.27 1.54 18.46
C LEU A 50 -6.34 1.74 19.97
N ARG A 51 -7.36 2.44 20.48
CA ARG A 51 -7.56 2.55 21.94
C ARG A 51 -7.88 1.20 22.58
N ARG A 52 -8.72 0.40 21.93
CA ARG A 52 -9.04 -0.95 22.38
C ARG A 52 -7.81 -1.85 22.37
N LEU A 53 -7.08 -1.89 21.26
CA LEU A 53 -5.89 -2.72 21.12
C LEU A 53 -4.79 -2.33 22.12
N ALA A 54 -4.58 -1.04 22.36
CA ALA A 54 -3.63 -0.57 23.36
C ALA A 54 -3.99 -1.00 24.80
N ALA A 55 -5.26 -1.27 25.08
CA ALA A 55 -5.72 -1.75 26.38
C ALA A 55 -5.72 -3.30 26.49
N ALA A 56 -5.78 -4.01 25.36
CA ALA A 56 -6.01 -5.46 25.32
C ALA A 56 -4.79 -6.30 24.91
N ALA A 57 -3.79 -5.71 24.25
CA ALA A 57 -2.63 -6.43 23.74
C ALA A 57 -1.33 -5.67 24.08
N PRO A 58 -0.21 -6.41 24.28
CA PRO A 58 1.09 -5.77 24.39
C PRO A 58 1.46 -5.03 23.10
N ALA A 59 2.41 -4.11 23.17
CA ALA A 59 2.95 -3.48 21.97
C ALA A 59 3.76 -4.50 21.14
N PRO A 60 3.83 -4.35 19.80
CA PRO A 60 4.77 -5.11 18.99
C PRO A 60 6.21 -4.93 19.49
N PRO A 61 7.08 -5.95 19.36
CA PRO A 61 8.48 -5.83 19.74
C PRO A 61 9.15 -4.66 19.01
N PRO A 62 10.10 -3.95 19.65
CA PRO A 62 10.88 -2.93 18.99
C PRO A 62 11.72 -3.56 17.88
N ALA A 63 11.73 -2.92 16.71
CA ALA A 63 12.53 -3.36 15.58
C ALA A 63 12.84 -2.17 14.65
N LEU A 64 13.93 -2.27 13.87
CA LEU A 64 14.30 -1.28 12.87
C LEU A 64 13.21 -1.09 11.80
N VAL A 65 12.66 -2.19 11.29
CA VAL A 65 11.62 -2.19 10.24
C VAL A 65 10.38 -2.98 10.66
N ALA A 66 9.20 -2.46 10.33
CA ALA A 66 7.93 -3.16 10.50
C ALA A 66 7.31 -3.51 9.15
N THR A 67 7.01 -4.77 8.92
CA THR A 67 6.23 -5.25 7.78
C THR A 67 4.77 -5.30 8.16
N VAL A 68 3.92 -4.47 7.55
CA VAL A 68 2.49 -4.41 7.84
C VAL A 68 1.73 -5.25 6.81
N ILE A 69 0.98 -6.26 7.29
CA ILE A 69 0.13 -7.12 6.49
C ILE A 69 -1.32 -6.91 6.91
N ALA A 70 -2.15 -6.44 5.98
CA ALA A 70 -3.60 -6.37 6.18
C ALA A 70 -4.25 -7.61 5.57
N THR A 71 -5.22 -8.22 6.27
CA THR A 71 -5.88 -9.43 5.78
C THR A 71 -7.37 -9.45 6.07
N HIS A 72 -8.11 -10.19 5.25
CA HIS A 72 -9.51 -10.51 5.47
C HIS A 72 -9.88 -11.81 4.75
N ARG A 73 -10.20 -12.87 5.51
CA ARG A 73 -10.71 -14.16 4.99
C ARG A 73 -9.79 -14.86 3.96
N ARG A 74 -8.48 -14.85 4.20
CA ARG A 74 -7.48 -15.47 3.29
C ARG A 74 -6.42 -16.26 4.06
N PRO A 75 -6.81 -17.31 4.81
CA PRO A 75 -5.92 -17.94 5.79
C PRO A 75 -4.66 -18.55 5.16
N GLU A 76 -4.78 -19.28 4.05
CA GLU A 76 -3.64 -19.94 3.40
C GLU A 76 -2.68 -18.95 2.76
N ALA A 77 -3.24 -17.96 2.06
CA ALA A 77 -2.45 -16.90 1.44
C ALA A 77 -1.69 -16.11 2.51
N LEU A 78 -2.38 -15.73 3.60
CA LEU A 78 -1.77 -15.02 4.72
C LEU A 78 -0.61 -15.79 5.33
N ARG A 79 -0.74 -17.11 5.56
CA ARG A 79 0.36 -17.93 6.08
C ARG A 79 1.59 -17.88 5.17
N ALA A 80 1.37 -17.90 3.85
CA ALA A 80 2.47 -17.80 2.88
C ALA A 80 3.11 -16.40 2.87
N ALA A 81 2.31 -15.33 2.93
CA ALA A 81 2.81 -13.96 3.01
C ALA A 81 3.63 -13.73 4.29
N VAL A 82 3.10 -14.12 5.45
CA VAL A 82 3.78 -14.05 6.75
C VAL A 82 5.10 -14.82 6.73
N ARG A 83 5.10 -16.04 6.18
CA ARG A 83 6.34 -16.83 6.05
C ARG A 83 7.39 -16.08 5.22
N SER A 84 7.02 -15.55 4.06
CA SER A 84 7.96 -14.80 3.21
C SER A 84 8.52 -13.52 3.87
N ALA A 85 7.74 -12.87 4.74
CA ALA A 85 8.20 -11.73 5.52
C ALA A 85 9.17 -12.17 6.64
N LEU A 86 8.88 -13.27 7.33
CA LEU A 86 9.74 -13.81 8.40
C LEU A 86 11.06 -14.39 7.87
N GLU A 87 11.08 -14.85 6.62
CA GLU A 87 12.25 -15.41 5.91
C GLU A 87 13.21 -14.35 5.35
N GLN A 88 12.93 -13.05 5.53
CA GLN A 88 13.85 -11.99 5.10
C GLN A 88 15.21 -12.10 5.80
N THR A 89 16.27 -11.72 5.08
CA THR A 89 17.64 -11.68 5.61
C THR A 89 17.81 -10.68 6.76
N VAL A 90 17.03 -9.60 6.74
CA VAL A 90 16.96 -8.61 7.84
C VAL A 90 16.24 -9.21 9.05
N ARG A 91 16.98 -9.41 10.14
CA ARG A 91 16.46 -10.00 11.39
C ARG A 91 15.88 -8.99 12.36
N ASP A 92 16.37 -7.75 12.35
CA ASP A 92 15.83 -6.62 13.13
C ASP A 92 14.53 -6.09 12.51
N GLN A 93 13.50 -6.94 12.51
CA GLN A 93 12.19 -6.66 11.97
C GLN A 93 11.06 -7.15 12.87
N VAL A 94 9.89 -6.58 12.67
CA VAL A 94 8.62 -7.09 13.21
C VAL A 94 7.59 -7.22 12.08
N VAL A 95 6.90 -8.35 12.01
CA VAL A 95 5.77 -8.57 11.11
C VAL A 95 4.49 -8.27 11.88
N VAL A 96 3.77 -7.23 11.47
CA VAL A 96 2.51 -6.78 12.08
C VAL A 96 1.35 -7.18 11.18
N VAL A 97 0.64 -8.24 11.57
CA VAL A 97 -0.57 -8.70 10.89
C VAL A 97 -1.79 -8.05 11.54
N VAL A 98 -2.66 -7.47 10.72
CA VAL A 98 -3.93 -6.91 11.17
C VAL A 98 -5.06 -7.53 10.35
N ASP A 99 -5.91 -8.31 11.00
CA ASP A 99 -7.13 -8.87 10.43
C ASP A 99 -8.29 -7.87 10.51
N ASP A 100 -9.01 -7.68 9.40
CA ASP A 100 -10.18 -6.80 9.27
C ASP A 100 -11.46 -7.49 9.81
N GLY A 101 -11.39 -8.01 11.03
CA GLY A 101 -12.51 -8.57 11.79
C GLY A 101 -13.12 -9.85 11.23
N ALA A 102 -12.32 -10.69 10.56
CA ALA A 102 -12.75 -12.04 10.16
C ALA A 102 -12.24 -13.14 11.11
N GLY A 103 -11.32 -12.80 12.01
CA GLY A 103 -10.57 -13.76 12.83
C GLY A 103 -9.24 -14.11 12.17
N LEU A 104 -8.21 -14.30 13.00
CA LEU A 104 -6.89 -14.75 12.56
C LEU A 104 -6.87 -16.29 12.46
N PRO A 105 -6.26 -16.86 11.40
CA PRO A 105 -5.93 -18.27 11.39
C PRO A 105 -4.77 -18.56 12.35
N GLU A 106 -4.45 -19.84 12.51
CA GLU A 106 -3.16 -20.23 13.07
C GLU A 106 -2.02 -19.74 12.18
N LEU A 107 -1.11 -18.96 12.78
CA LEU A 107 0.09 -18.38 12.17
C LEU A 107 1.34 -19.00 12.80
N PRO A 108 2.51 -18.95 12.11
CA PRO A 108 3.75 -19.48 12.66
C PRO A 108 4.11 -18.84 14.01
N ALA A 109 4.56 -19.66 14.96
CA ALA A 109 5.13 -19.15 16.21
C ALA A 109 6.52 -18.55 15.93
N ASP A 110 6.62 -17.23 15.93
CA ASP A 110 7.87 -16.48 15.77
C ASP A 110 7.84 -15.24 16.66
N PRO A 111 8.90 -14.95 17.45
CA PRO A 111 8.94 -13.78 18.34
C PRO A 111 8.86 -12.43 17.59
N ARG A 112 9.12 -12.42 16.28
CA ARG A 112 9.00 -11.23 15.42
C ARG A 112 7.59 -11.05 14.86
N LEU A 113 6.67 -11.99 15.09
CA LEU A 113 5.29 -11.90 14.61
C LEU A 113 4.38 -11.28 15.68
N PHE A 114 3.67 -10.24 15.30
CA PHE A 114 2.62 -9.62 16.09
C PHE A 114 1.33 -9.59 15.29
N ALA A 115 0.28 -10.26 15.78
CA ALA A 115 -0.99 -10.37 15.06
C ALA A 115 -2.16 -9.89 15.92
N VAL A 116 -3.03 -9.07 15.34
CA VAL A 116 -4.26 -8.58 15.99
C VAL A 116 -5.45 -8.62 15.04
N SER A 117 -6.65 -8.71 15.59
CA SER A 117 -7.91 -8.63 14.84
C SER A 117 -8.70 -7.40 15.27
N LEU A 118 -9.27 -6.68 14.30
CA LEU A 118 -10.21 -5.58 14.53
C LEU A 118 -11.57 -6.14 15.00
N THR A 119 -12.40 -5.33 15.67
CA THR A 119 -13.70 -5.82 16.15
C THR A 119 -14.69 -6.12 15.04
N ARG A 120 -14.49 -5.54 13.86
CA ARG A 120 -15.37 -5.68 12.71
C ARG A 120 -14.66 -5.30 11.41
N ASN A 121 -15.19 -5.80 10.32
CA ASN A 121 -14.76 -5.45 8.97
C ASN A 121 -14.99 -3.96 8.67
N THR A 122 -13.89 -3.23 8.42
CA THR A 122 -13.89 -1.83 8.03
C THR A 122 -14.17 -1.66 6.52
N GLY A 123 -13.89 -2.69 5.74
CA GLY A 123 -14.05 -2.75 4.28
C GLY A 123 -13.11 -1.78 3.56
N VAL A 124 -12.02 -1.37 4.21
CA VAL A 124 -11.03 -0.42 3.67
C VAL A 124 -9.65 -0.85 4.15
N ALA A 125 -8.89 -1.55 3.29
CA ALA A 125 -7.57 -2.06 3.61
C ALA A 125 -6.60 -0.98 4.11
N GLY A 126 -6.67 0.25 3.56
CA GLY A 126 -5.90 1.39 4.10
C GLY A 126 -6.15 1.72 5.57
N VAL A 127 -7.34 1.48 6.12
CA VAL A 127 -7.62 1.64 7.56
C VAL A 127 -6.91 0.55 8.37
N VAL A 128 -6.98 -0.68 7.89
CA VAL A 128 -6.33 -1.86 8.49
C VAL A 128 -4.80 -1.66 8.51
N ARG A 129 -4.21 -1.24 7.40
CA ARG A 129 -2.79 -0.89 7.31
C ARG A 129 -2.42 0.30 8.20
N ASN A 130 -3.27 1.31 8.32
CA ASN A 130 -3.04 2.42 9.25
C ASN A 130 -3.01 1.97 10.71
N VAL A 131 -3.85 1.00 11.11
CA VAL A 131 -3.76 0.39 12.44
C VAL A 131 -2.39 -0.26 12.61
N GLY A 132 -1.94 -1.07 11.66
CA GLY A 132 -0.62 -1.70 11.68
C GLY A 132 0.54 -0.69 11.79
N ILE A 133 0.51 0.37 10.97
CA ILE A 133 1.49 1.48 11.03
C ILE A 133 1.52 2.10 12.44
N ARG A 134 0.36 2.29 13.08
CA ARG A 134 0.23 2.99 14.37
C ARG A 134 0.52 2.11 15.58
N LEU A 135 0.50 0.78 15.45
CA LEU A 135 0.87 -0.15 16.51
C LEU A 135 2.38 -0.24 16.72
N THR A 136 3.16 -0.14 15.65
CA THR A 136 4.63 -0.16 15.71
C THR A 136 5.26 1.23 15.83
N ARG A 137 6.47 1.29 16.39
CA ARG A 137 7.34 2.47 16.44
C ARG A 137 8.58 2.36 15.53
N SER A 138 8.68 1.30 14.72
CA SER A 138 9.82 1.06 13.84
C SER A 138 10.16 2.24 12.95
N ARG A 139 11.46 2.49 12.78
CA ARG A 139 11.99 3.60 11.96
C ARG A 139 11.58 3.47 10.51
N TYR A 140 11.53 2.25 9.99
CA TYR A 140 11.06 1.93 8.65
C TYR A 140 9.76 1.13 8.70
N VAL A 141 8.92 1.33 7.70
CA VAL A 141 7.70 0.55 7.52
C VAL A 141 7.64 0.08 6.06
N ALA A 142 7.32 -1.20 5.89
CA ALA A 142 7.08 -1.87 4.63
C ALA A 142 5.66 -2.46 4.62
N PHE A 143 5.14 -2.78 3.44
CA PHE A 143 3.77 -3.29 3.29
C PHE A 143 3.79 -4.56 2.46
N LEU A 144 3.04 -5.57 2.87
CA LEU A 144 2.87 -6.80 2.11
C LEU A 144 1.40 -7.19 2.15
N ASP A 145 0.81 -7.40 0.98
CA ASP A 145 -0.55 -7.94 0.85
C ASP A 145 -0.56 -9.42 1.21
N ASP A 146 -1.68 -9.88 1.75
CA ASP A 146 -1.83 -11.25 2.23
C ASP A 146 -1.84 -12.32 1.13
N ASP A 147 -1.82 -11.94 -0.15
CA ASP A 147 -1.73 -12.83 -1.30
C ASP A 147 -0.42 -12.68 -2.10
N ASN A 148 0.51 -11.85 -1.64
CA ASN A 148 1.81 -11.64 -2.27
C ASN A 148 2.95 -12.26 -1.46
N ARG A 149 4.13 -12.35 -2.08
CA ARG A 149 5.35 -12.86 -1.43
C ARG A 149 6.55 -11.99 -1.75
N TRP A 150 7.49 -11.94 -0.83
CA TRP A 150 8.80 -11.31 -1.05
C TRP A 150 9.88 -12.35 -1.34
N GLU A 151 10.87 -11.92 -2.13
CA GLU A 151 12.17 -12.58 -2.17
C GLU A 151 12.93 -12.30 -0.86
N PRO A 152 13.80 -13.21 -0.38
CA PRO A 152 14.44 -13.08 0.94
C PRO A 152 15.25 -11.78 1.16
N ASP A 153 15.65 -11.10 0.10
CA ASP A 153 16.51 -9.91 0.11
C ASP A 153 15.73 -8.58 -0.07
N HIS A 154 14.39 -8.60 -0.07
CA HIS A 154 13.57 -7.39 -0.27
C HIS A 154 13.90 -6.27 0.71
N LEU A 155 13.85 -6.56 2.02
CA LEU A 155 14.13 -5.57 3.06
C LEU A 155 15.59 -5.14 3.06
N GLU A 156 16.52 -6.06 2.86
CA GLU A 156 17.97 -5.76 2.83
C GLU A 156 18.29 -4.75 1.72
N ARG A 157 17.80 -4.99 0.50
CA ARG A 157 18.03 -4.08 -0.63
C ARG A 157 17.38 -2.72 -0.41
N ALA A 158 16.19 -2.68 0.16
CA ALA A 158 15.50 -1.42 0.44
C ALA A 158 16.24 -0.62 1.52
N LEU A 159 16.63 -1.26 2.62
CA LEU A 159 17.33 -0.62 3.74
C LEU A 159 18.73 -0.15 3.34
N ALA A 160 19.46 -0.93 2.55
CA ALA A 160 20.78 -0.53 2.03
C ALA A 160 20.73 0.82 1.30
N VAL A 161 19.63 1.12 0.59
CA VAL A 161 19.45 2.40 -0.10
C VAL A 161 18.95 3.49 0.84
N LEU A 162 18.02 3.16 1.76
CA LEU A 162 17.42 4.11 2.70
C LEU A 162 18.41 4.63 3.77
N ASP A 163 19.31 3.77 4.25
CA ASP A 163 20.28 4.08 5.30
C ASP A 163 21.63 4.58 4.77
N ALA A 164 21.85 4.55 3.46
CA ALA A 164 23.04 5.16 2.85
C ALA A 164 23.14 6.66 3.22
N PRO A 165 24.36 7.22 3.36
CA PRO A 165 24.56 8.65 3.55
C PRO A 165 23.84 9.46 2.47
N GLY A 166 22.95 10.38 2.85
CA GLY A 166 22.12 11.13 1.91
C GLY A 166 21.04 10.29 1.21
N GLY A 167 20.67 9.13 1.77
CA GLY A 167 19.63 8.24 1.29
C GLY A 167 18.27 8.91 1.16
N PRO A 168 17.35 8.34 0.35
CA PRO A 168 15.99 8.83 0.25
C PRO A 168 15.19 8.51 1.52
N ASP A 169 13.96 8.99 1.57
CA ASP A 169 13.02 8.68 2.64
C ASP A 169 12.15 7.46 2.31
N GLY A 170 11.97 7.15 1.03
CA GLY A 170 11.22 5.99 0.56
C GLY A 170 11.89 5.31 -0.62
N VAL A 171 11.76 3.99 -0.68
CA VAL A 171 12.25 3.16 -1.78
C VAL A 171 11.13 2.26 -2.24
N TYR A 172 10.97 2.10 -3.55
CA TYR A 172 10.24 0.96 -4.09
C TYR A 172 11.13 0.14 -5.03
N THR A 173 11.03 -1.18 -4.91
CA THR A 173 11.74 -2.14 -5.76
C THR A 173 10.94 -2.43 -7.03
N ALA A 174 11.54 -3.17 -7.97
CA ALA A 174 10.79 -3.74 -9.09
C ALA A 174 9.96 -4.93 -8.58
N LEU A 175 8.92 -5.31 -9.32
CA LEU A 175 8.05 -6.41 -8.94
C LEU A 175 7.81 -7.37 -10.12
N ARG A 176 7.90 -8.67 -9.84
CA ARG A 176 7.51 -9.75 -10.76
C ARG A 176 6.02 -9.94 -10.66
N ARG A 177 5.31 -9.82 -11.78
CA ARG A 177 3.89 -10.12 -11.84
C ARG A 177 3.72 -11.57 -12.23
N VAL A 178 3.04 -12.34 -11.39
CA VAL A 178 2.91 -13.79 -11.50
C VAL A 178 1.44 -14.17 -11.63
N LEU A 179 1.11 -15.09 -12.53
CA LEU A 179 -0.23 -15.62 -12.72
C LEU A 179 -0.56 -16.69 -11.65
N PRO A 180 -1.84 -17.07 -11.47
CA PRO A 180 -2.23 -18.08 -10.47
C PRO A 180 -1.58 -19.47 -10.65
N ASP A 181 -1.16 -19.81 -11.87
CA ASP A 181 -0.42 -21.04 -12.19
C ASP A 181 1.07 -20.96 -11.86
N GLY A 182 1.54 -19.82 -11.35
CA GLY A 182 2.95 -19.57 -11.04
C GLY A 182 3.76 -19.00 -12.21
N THR A 183 3.17 -18.84 -13.39
CA THR A 183 3.85 -18.30 -14.58
C THR A 183 4.20 -16.82 -14.37
N GLU A 184 5.47 -16.45 -14.55
CA GLU A 184 5.88 -15.05 -14.59
C GLU A 184 5.35 -14.40 -15.87
N ARG A 185 4.58 -13.33 -15.71
CA ARG A 185 4.03 -12.56 -16.81
C ARG A 185 5.04 -11.53 -17.33
N ASP A 186 5.58 -10.73 -16.42
CA ASP A 186 6.58 -9.70 -16.70
C ASP A 186 7.17 -9.13 -15.40
N ILE A 187 8.20 -8.29 -15.55
CA ILE A 187 8.75 -7.46 -14.49
C ILE A 187 8.32 -6.02 -14.72
N LEU A 188 7.76 -5.43 -13.68
CA LEU A 188 7.39 -4.04 -13.63
C LEU A 188 8.48 -3.26 -12.87
N SER A 189 9.20 -2.43 -13.61
CA SER A 189 10.35 -1.68 -13.12
C SER A 189 10.33 -0.28 -13.74
N VAL A 190 9.71 0.68 -13.05
CA VAL A 190 9.50 2.03 -13.59
C VAL A 190 10.19 3.05 -12.68
N PRO A 191 11.19 3.80 -13.19
CA PRO A 191 11.84 4.88 -12.44
C PRO A 191 10.85 5.92 -11.93
N TRP A 192 11.16 6.50 -10.77
CA TRP A 192 10.31 7.49 -10.15
C TRP A 192 10.24 8.75 -11.03
N ASP A 193 9.03 9.07 -11.49
CA ASP A 193 8.75 10.32 -12.18
C ASP A 193 7.43 10.92 -11.69
N ARG A 194 7.51 12.16 -11.19
CA ARG A 194 6.37 12.88 -10.61
C ARG A 194 5.31 13.27 -11.65
N ARG A 195 5.69 13.57 -12.88
CA ARG A 195 4.80 13.94 -13.99
C ARG A 195 4.13 12.70 -14.56
N ARG A 196 4.88 11.62 -14.74
CA ARG A 196 4.40 10.31 -15.18
C ARG A 196 3.40 9.75 -14.18
N SER A 197 3.73 9.77 -12.90
CA SER A 197 2.82 9.30 -11.84
C SER A 197 1.54 10.13 -11.78
N ALA A 198 1.48 11.34 -12.32
CA ALA A 198 0.22 12.09 -12.41
C ALA A 198 -0.79 11.48 -13.41
N ARG A 199 -0.34 10.57 -14.29
CA ARG A 199 -1.11 10.02 -15.41
C ARG A 199 -1.07 8.50 -15.50
N GLU A 200 -0.05 7.88 -14.94
CA GLU A 200 0.15 6.44 -14.91
C GLU A 200 0.17 5.96 -13.46
N ALA A 201 -0.56 4.90 -13.21
CA ALA A 201 -0.54 4.25 -11.92
C ALA A 201 0.50 3.14 -12.00
N PHE A 202 1.74 3.49 -11.63
CA PHE A 202 2.86 2.55 -11.57
C PHE A 202 3.44 2.32 -10.16
N LEU A 203 2.66 2.54 -9.12
CA LEU A 203 3.14 2.47 -7.74
C LEU A 203 2.35 1.41 -6.98
N ASP A 204 3.06 0.56 -6.26
CA ASP A 204 2.51 -0.54 -5.49
C ASP A 204 3.17 -0.57 -4.10
N THR A 205 2.38 -0.75 -3.04
CA THR A 205 2.92 -0.74 -1.68
C THR A 205 3.64 -2.04 -1.31
N ASN A 206 3.36 -3.15 -1.99
CA ASN A 206 4.07 -4.42 -1.80
C ASN A 206 5.58 -4.29 -2.08
N ALA A 207 5.98 -3.31 -2.89
CA ALA A 207 7.38 -3.05 -3.19
C ALA A 207 7.97 -1.88 -2.39
N PHE A 208 7.17 -1.18 -1.58
CA PHE A 208 7.52 0.10 -0.98
C PHE A 208 7.92 -0.03 0.49
N VAL A 209 9.13 0.46 0.79
CA VAL A 209 9.66 0.61 2.15
C VAL A 209 9.97 2.08 2.39
N ALA A 210 9.51 2.63 3.51
CA ALA A 210 9.67 4.05 3.78
C ALA A 210 10.01 4.35 5.23
N ARG A 211 10.73 5.46 5.42
CA ARG A 211 10.97 6.08 6.72
C ARG A 211 9.63 6.51 7.30
N ARG A 212 9.42 6.15 8.56
CA ARG A 212 8.26 6.57 9.34
C ARG A 212 8.22 8.09 9.46
N THR A 213 7.19 8.70 8.89
CA THR A 213 6.86 10.11 9.07
C THR A 213 5.34 10.28 9.20
N ARG A 214 4.87 11.47 9.56
CA ARG A 214 3.43 11.78 9.61
C ARG A 214 2.74 11.60 8.24
N ALA A 215 3.49 11.63 7.15
CA ALA A 215 2.96 11.42 5.80
C ALA A 215 2.73 9.93 5.47
N LEU A 216 3.33 8.99 6.21
CA LEU A 216 3.21 7.57 5.97
C LEU A 216 1.92 7.01 6.59
N HIS A 217 0.81 7.20 5.89
CA HIS A 217 -0.50 6.67 6.25
C HIS A 217 -1.35 6.54 4.99
N PHE A 218 -2.20 5.54 4.87
CA PHE A 218 -3.14 5.40 3.75
C PHE A 218 -4.29 6.39 3.89
N SER A 219 -4.80 6.88 2.76
CA SER A 219 -6.02 7.67 2.75
C SER A 219 -7.21 6.80 3.15
N ARG A 220 -8.05 7.32 4.04
CA ARG A 220 -9.23 6.62 4.60
C ARG A 220 -10.42 6.67 3.65
N LEU A 221 -10.18 6.64 2.35
CA LEU A 221 -11.25 6.66 1.34
C LEU A 221 -11.58 5.23 0.97
N ARG A 222 -12.87 4.90 0.97
CA ARG A 222 -13.35 3.63 0.44
C ARG A 222 -13.21 3.65 -1.08
N ARG A 223 -12.32 2.82 -1.61
CA ARG A 223 -12.06 2.69 -3.05
C ARG A 223 -12.64 1.37 -3.56
N THR A 224 -13.64 1.46 -4.43
CA THR A 224 -14.17 0.31 -5.19
C THR A 224 -13.36 0.11 -6.47
N PRO A 225 -13.51 -1.02 -7.21
CA PRO A 225 -12.87 -1.27 -8.53
C PRO A 225 -12.88 -0.08 -9.49
N GLU A 226 -13.93 0.75 -9.45
CA GLU A 226 -14.16 1.90 -10.31
C GLU A 226 -13.49 3.20 -9.80
N VAL A 227 -13.07 3.23 -8.53
CA VAL A 227 -12.45 4.40 -7.92
C VAL A 227 -10.94 4.38 -8.17
N LEU A 228 -10.50 5.28 -9.05
CA LEU A 228 -9.10 5.60 -9.29
C LEU A 228 -8.78 7.00 -8.75
N PRO A 229 -7.52 7.27 -8.35
CA PRO A 229 -6.39 6.33 -8.28
C PRO A 229 -6.50 5.33 -7.11
N ARG A 230 -5.70 4.26 -7.16
CA ARG A 230 -5.57 3.26 -6.09
C ARG A 230 -4.89 3.85 -4.85
N GLU A 231 -5.05 3.18 -3.71
CA GLU A 231 -4.52 3.67 -2.44
C GLU A 231 -3.00 3.69 -2.39
N ASP A 232 -2.32 2.74 -3.05
CA ASP A 232 -0.86 2.66 -3.16
C ASP A 232 -0.28 3.89 -3.84
N TRP A 233 -0.86 4.22 -5.00
CA TRP A 233 -0.53 5.42 -5.73
C TRP A 233 -0.73 6.67 -4.89
N GLU A 234 -1.86 6.76 -4.18
CA GLU A 234 -2.17 7.94 -3.36
C GLU A 234 -1.16 8.12 -2.23
N LEU A 235 -0.84 7.03 -1.53
CA LEU A 235 0.14 7.01 -0.46
C LEU A 235 1.50 7.46 -0.97
N ILE A 236 2.07 6.74 -1.94
CA ILE A 236 3.44 6.95 -2.39
C ILE A 236 3.57 8.32 -3.03
N ARG A 237 2.59 8.74 -3.86
CA ARG A 237 2.62 10.07 -4.46
C ARG A 237 2.49 11.18 -3.43
N ARG A 238 1.60 11.06 -2.44
CA ARG A 238 1.46 12.05 -1.37
C ARG A 238 2.71 12.12 -0.52
N TYR A 239 3.29 10.97 -0.17
CA TYR A 239 4.54 10.86 0.58
C TYR A 239 5.67 11.61 -0.15
N ALA A 240 5.84 11.34 -1.46
CA ALA A 240 6.84 11.97 -2.32
C ALA A 240 6.68 13.49 -2.55
N ARG A 241 5.60 14.13 -2.06
CA ARG A 241 5.47 15.60 -2.12
C ARG A 241 6.45 16.32 -1.18
N ARG A 242 6.89 15.65 -0.12
CA ARG A 242 7.73 16.22 0.95
C ARG A 242 8.95 15.36 1.27
N HIS A 243 9.13 14.26 0.54
CA HIS A 243 10.11 13.23 0.83
C HIS A 243 10.74 12.74 -0.48
N ARG A 244 12.00 12.35 -0.45
CA ARG A 244 12.68 11.75 -1.60
C ARG A 244 12.28 10.30 -1.72
N VAL A 245 11.79 9.90 -2.91
CA VAL A 245 11.47 8.51 -3.22
C VAL A 245 12.37 8.04 -4.35
N ARG A 246 12.95 6.84 -4.23
CA ARG A 246 13.83 6.24 -5.22
C ARG A 246 13.30 4.87 -5.66
N HIS A 247 13.48 4.59 -6.95
CA HIS A 247 13.24 3.26 -7.51
C HIS A 247 14.53 2.44 -7.47
N VAL A 248 14.42 1.17 -7.07
CA VAL A 248 15.49 0.17 -7.15
C VAL A 248 15.07 -0.85 -8.22
N PRO A 249 15.77 -0.93 -9.37
CA PRO A 249 15.36 -1.77 -10.50
C PRO A 249 15.72 -3.25 -10.28
N HIS A 250 15.46 -3.78 -9.09
CA HIS A 250 15.67 -5.18 -8.75
C HIS A 250 14.35 -5.81 -8.33
N PRO A 251 13.92 -6.93 -8.95
CA PRO A 251 12.63 -7.53 -8.67
C PRO A 251 12.65 -8.39 -7.41
N THR A 252 12.15 -7.85 -6.30
CA THR A 252 12.15 -8.54 -4.99
C THR A 252 10.75 -8.93 -4.50
N VAL A 253 9.72 -8.72 -5.31
CA VAL A 253 8.32 -8.97 -4.95
C VAL A 253 7.69 -9.85 -6.00
N ARG A 254 7.01 -10.91 -5.56
CA ARG A 254 6.12 -11.73 -6.38
C ARG A 254 4.69 -11.26 -6.16
N TYR A 255 4.18 -10.54 -7.15
CA TYR A 255 2.85 -9.96 -7.16
C TYR A 255 1.88 -10.88 -7.88
N LEU A 256 0.90 -11.43 -7.16
CA LEU A 256 -0.10 -12.33 -7.72
C LEU A 256 -1.16 -11.56 -8.52
N MET A 257 -1.20 -11.81 -9.82
CA MET A 257 -2.20 -11.28 -10.74
C MET A 257 -3.44 -12.17 -10.76
N ASN A 258 -4.30 -12.04 -9.75
CA ASN A 258 -5.59 -12.71 -9.76
C ASN A 258 -6.65 -11.86 -10.51
N PRO A 259 -7.47 -12.43 -11.42
CA PRO A 259 -8.60 -11.75 -12.04
C PRO A 259 -9.58 -11.10 -11.05
N ALA A 260 -9.73 -11.68 -9.86
CA ALA A 260 -10.58 -11.15 -8.79
C ALA A 260 -9.87 -10.10 -7.91
N SER A 261 -8.55 -9.93 -8.03
CA SER A 261 -7.81 -8.96 -7.22
C SER A 261 -8.02 -7.54 -7.74
N PHE A 262 -8.08 -6.62 -6.79
CA PHE A 262 -8.17 -5.20 -7.04
C PHE A 262 -6.79 -4.63 -7.39
N TYR A 263 -6.29 -4.90 -8.59
CA TYR A 263 -4.98 -4.40 -9.01
C TYR A 263 -5.09 -3.10 -9.82
N THR A 264 -4.03 -2.31 -9.75
CA THR A 264 -3.82 -1.18 -10.65
C THR A 264 -3.65 -1.69 -12.08
N ARG A 265 -4.30 -1.10 -13.09
CA ARG A 265 -3.97 -1.45 -14.49
C ARG A 265 -2.66 -0.78 -14.88
N TRP A 266 -1.61 -1.58 -14.95
CA TRP A 266 -0.27 -1.14 -15.31
C TRP A 266 -0.08 -1.15 -16.84
N PRO A 267 0.67 -0.19 -17.41
CA PRO A 267 1.13 -0.30 -18.79
C PRO A 267 1.94 -1.60 -18.95
N ARG A 268 1.82 -2.28 -20.09
CA ARG A 268 2.73 -3.39 -20.42
C ARG A 268 4.16 -2.84 -20.48
N SER A 269 5.10 -3.49 -19.81
CA SER A 269 6.52 -3.31 -20.14
C SER A 269 6.69 -3.65 -21.61
N ARG A 270 7.32 -2.74 -22.36
CA ARG A 270 7.78 -3.02 -23.72
C ARG A 270 9.12 -3.72 -23.65
#